data_AF-A0A534C4J4-F1
#
_entry.id   AF-A0A534C4J4-F1
#
_cell.length_a   1.000
_cell.length_b   1.000
_cell.length_c   1.000
_cell.angle_alpha   90.00
_cell.angle_beta   90.00
_cell.angle_gamma   90.00
#
_symmetry.space_group_name_H-M   'P 1'
#
loop_
_entity.id
_entity.type
_entity.pdbx_description
1 polymer ?
#
loop_
_entity_poly.entity_id
_entity_poly.type
_entity_poly.pdbx_seq_one_letter_code
_entity_poly.pdbx_strand_id
1 'polypeptide(L)'
;MVQDAATLGVALSEGDARRLLALLDELTRWNRTYNLTAINTPAAMLTHHLLDSLAIHPDLHGTRVADVGTGAGFPGLPLALCNPARHFTLIDSTAKKIRFVSHAAHALGLTNVTVVHA
;
A
#
# COMPACT_ATOMS: atom_id res chain seq x y z
N MET A 1 -10.58 -1.48 -11.93
CA MET A 1 -10.11 -1.52 -10.53
C MET A 1 -11.19 -1.92 -9.53
N VAL A 2 -12.31 -1.20 -9.39
CA VAL A 2 -13.38 -1.60 -8.44
C VAL A 2 -13.93 -2.99 -8.79
N GLN A 3 -14.24 -3.22 -10.07
CA GLN A 3 -14.66 -4.54 -10.56
C GLN A 3 -13.58 -5.61 -10.34
N ASP A 4 -12.31 -5.31 -10.65
CA ASP A 4 -11.20 -6.26 -10.48
C ASP A 4 -11.01 -6.64 -9.00
N ALA A 5 -11.06 -5.68 -8.09
CA ALA A 5 -10.97 -5.93 -6.65
C ALA A 5 -12.15 -6.79 -6.14
N ALA A 6 -13.35 -6.60 -6.69
CA ALA A 6 -14.50 -7.43 -6.35
C ALA A 6 -14.29 -8.90 -6.75
N THR A 7 -13.59 -9.17 -7.86
CA THR A 7 -13.22 -10.56 -8.23
C THR A 7 -12.24 -11.21 -7.27
N LEU A 8 -11.50 -10.39 -6.49
CA LEU A 8 -10.60 -10.82 -5.43
C LEU A 8 -11.29 -10.88 -4.05
N GLY A 9 -12.61 -10.71 -3.98
CA GLY A 9 -13.37 -10.70 -2.73
C GLY A 9 -13.25 -9.39 -1.93
N VAL A 10 -12.73 -8.32 -2.54
CA VAL A 10 -12.54 -7.03 -1.87
C VAL A 10 -13.59 -6.02 -2.35
N ALA A 11 -14.50 -5.65 -1.45
CA ALA A 11 -15.44 -4.58 -1.69
C ALA A 11 -14.76 -3.22 -1.52
N LEU A 12 -14.50 -2.51 -2.63
CA LEU A 12 -13.96 -1.16 -2.61
C LEU A 12 -15.06 -0.13 -2.93
N SER A 13 -15.13 0.93 -2.13
CA SER A 13 -15.89 2.12 -2.54
C SER A 13 -15.11 2.90 -3.60
N GLU A 14 -15.79 3.80 -4.32
CA GLU A 14 -15.11 4.74 -5.23
C GLU A 14 -14.11 5.65 -4.50
N GLY A 15 -14.38 5.94 -3.23
CA GLY A 15 -13.47 6.70 -2.37
C GLY A 15 -12.18 5.94 -2.10
N ASP A 16 -12.26 4.67 -1.74
CA ASP A 16 -11.09 3.81 -1.50
C ASP A 16 -10.29 3.64 -2.78
N ALA A 17 -10.99 3.42 -3.90
CA ALA A 17 -10.39 3.36 -5.21
C ALA A 17 -9.56 4.61 -5.53
N ARG A 18 -10.12 5.81 -5.32
CA ARG A 18 -9.41 7.06 -5.57
C ARG A 18 -8.14 7.20 -4.72
N ARG A 19 -8.20 6.80 -3.44
CA ARG A 19 -7.04 6.85 -2.54
C ARG A 19 -5.96 5.85 -2.92
N LEU A 20 -6.35 4.66 -3.35
CA LEU A 20 -5.45 3.62 -3.85
C LEU A 20 -4.73 4.06 -5.14
N LEU A 21 -5.43 4.73 -6.06
CA LEU A 21 -4.80 5.30 -7.25
C LEU A 21 -3.85 6.45 -6.89
N ALA A 22 -4.19 7.28 -5.90
CA ALA A 22 -3.30 8.32 -5.41
C ALA A 22 -2.01 7.75 -4.79
N LEU A 23 -2.09 6.60 -4.10
CA LEU A 23 -0.90 5.87 -3.62
C LEU A 23 -0.01 5.43 -4.81
N LEU A 24 -0.62 4.92 -5.89
CA LEU A 24 0.12 4.51 -7.08
C LEU A 24 0.81 5.70 -7.77
N ASP A 25 0.17 6.87 -7.77
CA ASP A 25 0.74 8.10 -8.30
C ASP A 25 1.94 8.58 -7.46
N GLU A 26 1.87 8.51 -6.13
CA GLU A 26 3.00 8.81 -5.25
C GLU A 26 4.17 7.85 -5.51
N LEU A 27 3.89 6.54 -5.61
CA LEU A 27 4.91 5.55 -5.94
C LEU A 27 5.57 5.86 -7.28
N THR A 28 4.78 6.16 -8.31
CA THR A 28 5.27 6.48 -9.65
C THR A 28 6.17 7.71 -9.62
N ARG A 29 5.78 8.77 -8.90
CA ARG A 29 6.59 9.99 -8.74
C ARG A 29 7.92 9.69 -8.07
N TRP A 30 7.89 9.03 -6.92
CA TRP A 30 9.09 8.73 -6.15
C TRP A 30 10.02 7.73 -6.85
N ASN A 31 9.45 6.77 -7.59
CA ASN A 31 10.24 5.75 -8.27
C ASN A 31 11.19 6.34 -9.32
N ARG A 32 10.80 7.46 -9.96
CA ARG A 32 11.64 8.19 -10.94
C ARG A 32 12.99 8.64 -10.36
N THR A 33 13.04 8.93 -9.07
CA THR A 33 14.26 9.45 -8.41
C THR A 33 14.94 8.38 -7.55
N TYR A 34 14.17 7.51 -6.90
CA TYR A 34 14.70 6.65 -5.83
C TYR A 34 14.76 5.16 -6.17
N ASN A 35 14.27 4.72 -7.34
CA ASN A 35 14.25 3.32 -7.77
C ASN A 35 13.74 2.41 -6.63
N LEU A 36 12.50 2.66 -6.21
CA LEU A 36 11.80 1.94 -5.14
C LEU A 36 11.32 0.55 -5.59
N THR A 37 11.01 0.39 -6.88
CA THR A 37 10.57 -0.86 -7.48
C THR A 37 11.04 -0.95 -8.94
N ALA A 38 11.32 -2.18 -9.39
CA ALA A 38 11.62 -2.46 -10.80
C ALA A 38 10.36 -2.42 -11.69
N ILE A 39 9.17 -2.60 -11.11
CA ILE A 39 7.89 -2.54 -11.84
C ILE A 39 7.48 -1.08 -11.95
N ASN A 40 7.56 -0.52 -13.16
CA ASN A 40 7.45 0.93 -13.38
C ASN A 40 6.45 1.34 -14.48
N THR A 41 5.72 0.39 -15.07
CA THR A 41 4.62 0.71 -15.99
C THR A 41 3.30 0.82 -15.20
N PRO A 42 2.43 1.81 -15.50
CA PRO A 42 1.20 2.01 -14.71
C PRO A 42 0.32 0.77 -14.60
N ALA A 43 0.15 0.03 -15.70
CA ALA A 43 -0.65 -1.19 -15.72
C ALA A 43 -0.05 -2.32 -14.86
N ALA A 44 1.27 -2.49 -14.90
CA ALA A 44 1.93 -3.50 -14.07
C ALA A 44 1.93 -3.10 -12.59
N MET A 45 2.11 -1.82 -12.27
CA MET A 45 2.04 -1.35 -10.89
C MET A 45 0.62 -1.53 -10.31
N LEU A 46 -0.43 -1.26 -11.09
CA LEU A 46 -1.81 -1.50 -10.68
C LEU A 46 -2.06 -2.98 -10.34
N THR A 47 -1.60 -3.90 -11.19
CA THR A 47 -1.87 -5.33 -11.02
C THR A 47 -0.97 -5.98 -9.97
N HIS A 48 0.35 -5.73 -10.03
CA HIS A 48 1.36 -6.44 -9.25
C HIS A 48 1.69 -5.78 -7.90
N HIS A 49 1.38 -4.49 -7.72
CA HIS A 49 1.49 -3.85 -6.41
C HIS A 49 0.12 -3.70 -5.78
N LEU A 50 -0.82 -3.06 -6.46
CA LEU A 50 -2.09 -2.69 -5.83
C LEU A 50 -3.04 -3.88 -5.68
N LEU A 51 -3.45 -4.51 -6.79
CA LEU A 51 -4.43 -5.61 -6.76
C LEU A 51 -3.86 -6.85 -6.06
N ASP A 52 -2.60 -7.20 -6.31
CA ASP A 52 -1.92 -8.29 -5.61
C ASP A 52 -1.90 -8.08 -4.08
N SER A 53 -1.63 -6.85 -3.62
CA SER A 53 -1.68 -6.54 -2.19
C SER A 53 -3.08 -6.64 -1.58
N LEU A 54 -4.13 -6.40 -2.38
CA LEU A 54 -5.51 -6.52 -1.92
C LEU A 54 -5.98 -7.98 -1.89
N ALA A 55 -5.36 -8.88 -2.64
CA ALA A 55 -5.76 -10.28 -2.72
C ALA A 55 -5.69 -11.00 -1.37
N ILE A 56 -4.82 -10.56 -0.44
CA ILE A 56 -4.70 -11.12 0.92
C ILE A 56 -5.76 -10.57 1.90
N HIS A 57 -6.56 -9.57 1.50
CA HIS A 57 -7.55 -8.92 2.37
C HIS A 57 -8.56 -9.90 2.99
N PRO A 58 -9.14 -10.88 2.26
CA PRO A 58 -10.10 -11.83 2.82
C PRO A 58 -9.50 -12.70 3.95
N ASP A 59 -8.20 -12.97 3.89
CA ASP A 59 -7.47 -13.81 4.85
C ASP A 59 -6.90 -12.99 6.03
N LEU A 60 -7.14 -11.68 6.07
CA LEU A 60 -6.56 -10.81 7.09
C LEU A 60 -7.33 -10.89 8.42
N HIS A 61 -6.66 -11.40 9.45
CA HIS A 61 -7.22 -11.53 10.80
C HIS A 61 -6.62 -10.54 11.82
N GLY A 62 -7.40 -10.21 12.86
CA GLY A 62 -6.95 -9.36 13.97
C GLY A 62 -6.95 -7.85 13.69
N THR A 63 -6.71 -7.06 14.74
CA THR A 63 -6.77 -5.58 14.66
C THR A 63 -5.40 -4.92 14.50
N ARG A 64 -4.31 -5.67 14.73
CA ARG A 64 -2.92 -5.21 14.61
C ARG A 64 -2.19 -6.11 13.64
N VAL A 65 -1.63 -5.53 12.61
CA VAL A 65 -0.96 -6.23 11.50
C VAL A 65 0.47 -5.70 11.39
N ALA A 66 1.42 -6.61 11.21
CA ALA A 66 2.80 -6.26 10.91
C ALA A 66 3.14 -6.71 9.48
N ASP A 67 3.72 -5.81 8.70
CA ASP A 67 4.25 -6.07 7.36
C ASP A 67 5.78 -5.96 7.42
N VAL A 68 6.45 -7.11 7.38
CA VAL A 68 7.90 -7.24 7.57
C VAL A 68 8.57 -7.34 6.22
N GLY A 69 9.50 -6.43 5.94
CA GLY A 69 10.05 -6.27 4.59
C GLY A 69 9.07 -5.58 3.65
N THR A 70 8.29 -4.62 4.18
CA THR A 70 7.20 -3.92 3.47
C THR A 70 7.64 -3.28 2.15
N GLY A 71 8.94 -3.07 1.95
CA GLY A 71 9.46 -2.51 0.74
C GLY A 71 8.92 -1.10 0.52
N ALA A 72 8.35 -0.85 -0.65
CA ALA A 72 7.67 0.41 -0.94
C ALA A 72 6.30 0.53 -0.25
N GLY A 73 6.03 -0.21 0.83
CA GLY A 73 4.76 -0.17 1.56
C GLY A 73 3.71 -1.15 1.05
N PHE A 74 4.11 -2.26 0.42
CA PHE A 74 3.20 -3.26 -0.12
C PHE A 74 3.46 -4.61 0.56
N PRO A 75 2.43 -5.30 1.08
CA PRO A 75 0.99 -5.00 0.96
C PRO A 75 0.42 -4.01 1.98
N GLY A 76 1.22 -3.50 2.91
CA GLY A 76 0.75 -2.74 4.07
C GLY A 76 -0.06 -1.47 3.80
N LEU A 77 0.37 -0.58 2.89
CA LEU A 77 -0.32 0.68 2.60
C LEU A 77 -1.68 0.48 1.91
N PRO A 78 -1.81 -0.37 0.86
CA PRO A 78 -3.13 -0.70 0.29
C PRO A 78 -4.10 -1.26 1.33
N LEU A 79 -3.62 -2.17 2.18
CA LEU A 79 -4.45 -2.77 3.23
C LEU A 79 -4.86 -1.74 4.30
N ALA A 80 -3.95 -0.85 4.69
CA ALA A 80 -4.25 0.21 5.65
C ALA A 80 -5.31 1.19 5.14
N LEU A 81 -5.28 1.55 3.85
CA LEU A 81 -6.30 2.37 3.19
C LEU A 81 -7.69 1.74 3.27
N CYS A 82 -7.78 0.43 3.04
CA CYS A 82 -9.04 -0.31 3.01
C CYS A 82 -9.52 -0.78 4.39
N ASN A 83 -8.67 -0.69 5.43
CA ASN A 83 -8.97 -1.14 6.78
C ASN A 83 -8.67 -0.05 7.81
N PRO A 84 -9.41 1.07 7.82
CA PRO A 84 -9.13 2.20 8.72
C PRO A 84 -9.23 1.85 10.21
N ALA A 85 -9.98 0.79 10.55
CA ALA A 85 -10.12 0.31 11.93
C ALA A 85 -8.98 -0.60 12.42
N ARG A 86 -8.08 -1.04 11.52
CA ARG A 86 -6.92 -1.88 11.87
C ARG A 86 -5.66 -1.03 11.88
N HIS A 87 -4.74 -1.37 12.77
CA HIS A 87 -3.43 -0.72 12.87
C HIS A 87 -2.36 -1.54 12.15
N PHE A 88 -1.58 -0.89 11.29
CA PHE A 88 -0.53 -1.51 10.50
C PHE A 88 0.85 -1.01 10.94
N THR A 89 1.78 -1.93 11.17
CA THR A 89 3.20 -1.62 11.42
C THR A 89 4.01 -2.06 10.22
N LEU A 90 4.59 -1.11 9.50
CA LEU A 90 5.32 -1.33 8.25
C LEU A 90 6.82 -1.22 8.50
N ILE A 91 7.54 -2.33 8.29
CA ILE A 91 8.92 -2.52 8.74
C ILE A 91 9.82 -2.83 7.54
N ASP A 92 10.91 -2.08 7.35
CA ASP A 92 11.94 -2.34 6.34
C ASP A 92 13.29 -1.77 6.80
N SER A 93 14.38 -2.42 6.41
CA SER A 93 15.75 -2.00 6.73
C SER A 93 16.30 -0.92 5.79
N THR A 94 15.61 -0.65 4.67
CA THR A 94 16.04 0.28 3.63
C THR A 94 15.49 1.68 3.89
N ALA A 95 16.36 2.60 4.35
CA ALA A 95 15.97 3.96 4.72
C ALA A 95 15.20 4.74 3.63
N LYS A 96 15.56 4.61 2.34
CA LYS A 96 14.83 5.29 1.25
C LYS A 96 13.40 4.79 1.08
N LYS A 97 13.16 3.50 1.35
CA LYS A 97 11.82 2.92 1.26
C LYS A 97 10.98 3.34 2.44
N ILE A 98 11.54 3.32 3.65
CA ILE A 98 10.89 3.85 4.85
C ILE A 98 10.48 5.32 4.67
N ARG A 99 11.35 6.16 4.10
CA ARG A 99 11.00 7.55 3.78
C ARG A 99 9.81 7.66 2.83
N PHE A 100 9.77 6.82 1.78
CA PHE A 100 8.61 6.76 0.89
C PHE A 100 7.34 6.35 1.64
N VAL A 101 7.40 5.29 2.44
CA VAL A 101 6.24 4.79 3.21
C VAL A 101 5.71 5.86 4.17
N SER A 102 6.60 6.53 4.91
CA SER A 102 6.23 7.65 5.79
C SER A 102 5.60 8.80 5.02
N HIS A 103 6.17 9.18 3.86
CA HIS A 103 5.61 10.22 2.99
C HIS A 103 4.21 9.83 2.48
N ALA A 104 4.06 8.63 1.93
CA ALA A 104 2.79 8.16 1.39
C ALA A 104 1.70 8.07 2.47
N ALA A 105 2.05 7.57 3.66
CA ALA A 105 1.13 7.54 4.79
C ALA A 105 0.66 8.94 5.19
N HIS A 106 1.58 9.91 5.27
CA HIS A 106 1.24 11.29 5.58
C HIS A 106 0.39 11.95 4.49
N ALA A 107 0.80 11.82 3.22
CA ALA A 107 0.11 12.42 2.07
C ALA A 107 -1.33 11.89 1.90
N LEU A 108 -1.58 10.63 2.26
CA LEU A 108 -2.90 9.99 2.17
C LEU A 108 -3.72 10.06 3.46
N GLY A 109 -3.19 10.77 4.48
CA GLY A 109 -3.84 10.95 5.78
C GLY A 109 -4.04 9.65 6.56
N LEU A 110 -3.15 8.67 6.39
CA LEU A 110 -3.21 7.41 7.13
C LEU A 110 -2.76 7.63 8.58
N THR A 111 -3.71 7.56 9.51
CA THR A 111 -3.46 7.65 10.95
C THR A 111 -3.29 6.28 11.62
N ASN A 112 -3.59 5.21 10.91
CA ASN A 112 -3.56 3.82 11.36
C ASN A 112 -2.29 3.07 10.91
N VAL A 113 -1.20 3.80 10.65
CA VAL A 113 0.08 3.26 10.18
C VAL A 113 1.21 3.72 11.10
N THR A 114 2.03 2.76 11.55
CA THR A 114 3.34 3.01 12.17
C THR A 114 4.42 2.53 11.22
N VAL A 115 5.43 3.37 10.99
CA VAL A 115 6.56 3.03 10.11
C VAL A 115 7.80 2.82 10.98
N VAL A 116 8.50 1.70 10.78
CA VAL A 116 9.67 1.32 11.57
C VAL A 116 10.84 1.04 10.64
N HIS A 117 11.96 1.72 10.89
CA HIS A 117 13.24 1.39 10.27
C HIS A 117 14.02 0.49 11.23
N ALA A 118 14.22 -0.78 10.85
CA ALA A 118 14.94 -1.77 11.63
C ALA A 118 15.69 -2.76 10.72
#